data_AF-A0A4S3FTC2-F1
#
_entry.id   AF-A0A4S3FTC2-F1
#
_cell.length_a   1.000
_cell.length_b   1.000
_cell.length_c   1.000
_cell.angle_alpha   90.00
_cell.angle_beta   90.00
_cell.angle_gamma   90.00
#
_symmetry.space_group_name_H-M   'P 1'
#
loop_
_entity.id
_entity.type
_entity.pdbx_description
1 polymer ?
#
loop_
_entity_poly.entity_id
_entity_poly.type
_entity_poly.pdbx_seq_one_letter_code
_entity_poly.pdbx_strand_id
1 'polypeptide(L)'
;MKALLALVVASLLGGCSMFRAQAPAAPVAPKPAPAAGLVDANGVPIERVPYRIGVSSVTVEQLARQHACVGQGAGLITEPGPVEVYRLQCSDGKVFMARCELRQCRKM
;
A
#
# COMPACT_ATOMS: atom_id res chain seq x y z
N MET A 1 -59.11 -46.84 -1.92
CA MET A 1 -58.71 -45.61 -2.65
C MET A 1 -57.96 -44.56 -1.81
N LYS A 2 -58.02 -44.57 -0.46
CA LYS A 2 -57.24 -43.63 0.38
C LYS A 2 -55.76 -44.00 0.58
N ALA A 3 -55.41 -45.30 0.57
CA ALA A 3 -54.05 -45.77 0.80
C ALA A 3 -53.06 -45.49 -0.35
N LEU A 4 -53.57 -45.44 -1.60
CA LEU A 4 -52.75 -45.15 -2.79
C LEU A 4 -52.32 -43.67 -2.86
N LEU A 5 -53.14 -42.76 -2.34
CA LEU A 5 -52.84 -41.33 -2.30
C LEU A 5 -51.72 -40.99 -1.28
N ALA A 6 -51.63 -41.74 -0.18
CA ALA A 6 -50.59 -41.52 0.83
C ALA A 6 -49.18 -41.90 0.35
N LEU A 7 -49.07 -42.89 -0.55
CA LEU A 7 -47.80 -43.41 -1.06
C LEU A 7 -47.17 -42.48 -2.13
N VAL A 8 -47.99 -41.73 -2.85
CA VAL A 8 -47.54 -40.74 -3.86
C VAL A 8 -47.04 -39.45 -3.18
N VAL A 9 -47.62 -39.05 -2.04
CA VAL A 9 -47.17 -37.86 -1.31
C VAL A 9 -45.81 -38.08 -0.64
N ALA A 10 -45.53 -39.29 -0.14
CA ALA A 10 -44.26 -39.61 0.50
C ALA A 10 -43.06 -39.65 -0.46
N SER A 11 -43.28 -39.94 -1.75
CA SER A 11 -42.22 -40.00 -2.76
C SER A 11 -41.81 -38.62 -3.31
N LEU A 12 -42.67 -37.60 -3.18
CA LEU A 12 -42.38 -36.23 -3.64
C LEU A 12 -41.51 -35.41 -2.67
N LEU A 13 -41.43 -35.80 -1.39
CA LEU A 13 -40.69 -35.06 -0.36
C LEU A 13 -39.21 -35.48 -0.20
N GLY A 14 -38.78 -36.57 -0.84
CA GLY A 14 -37.42 -37.11 -0.69
C GLY A 14 -36.38 -36.64 -1.71
N GLY A 15 -36.79 -35.88 -2.75
CA GLY A 15 -35.94 -35.60 -3.91
C GLY A 15 -34.91 -34.46 -3.75
N CYS A 16 -35.01 -33.62 -2.71
CA CYS A 16 -34.23 -32.38 -2.63
C CYS A 16 -32.91 -32.48 -1.82
N SER A 17 -32.59 -33.62 -1.20
CA SER A 17 -31.42 -33.74 -0.33
C SER A 17 -30.17 -34.35 -0.98
N MET A 18 -30.24 -34.82 -2.23
CA MET A 18 -29.10 -35.45 -2.92
C MET A 18 -28.20 -34.50 -3.72
N PHE A 19 -28.58 -33.24 -3.94
CA PHE A 19 -27.75 -32.28 -4.68
C PHE A 19 -27.03 -31.30 -3.75
N ARG A 20 -26.16 -31.82 -2.87
CA ARG A 20 -25.09 -31.00 -2.29
C ARG A 20 -23.96 -30.91 -3.31
N ALA A 21 -24.07 -29.93 -4.21
CA ALA A 21 -22.96 -29.55 -5.06
C ALA A 21 -21.82 -29.03 -4.17
N GLN A 22 -20.73 -29.79 -4.10
CA GLN A 22 -19.49 -29.35 -3.50
C GLN A 22 -19.00 -28.14 -4.30
N ALA A 23 -18.97 -26.95 -3.67
CA ALA A 23 -18.43 -25.77 -4.32
C ALA A 23 -16.96 -26.05 -4.72
N PRO A 24 -16.55 -25.82 -5.98
CA PRO A 24 -15.17 -25.98 -6.38
C PRO A 24 -14.30 -25.04 -5.55
N ALA A 25 -13.15 -25.55 -5.10
CA ALA A 25 -12.19 -24.76 -4.33
C ALA A 25 -11.82 -23.50 -5.13
N ALA A 26 -11.98 -22.34 -4.51
CA ALA A 26 -11.59 -21.07 -5.11
C ALA A 26 -10.10 -21.10 -5.45
N PRO A 27 -9.68 -20.60 -6.64
CA PRO A 27 -8.28 -20.54 -6.99
C PRO A 27 -7.55 -19.65 -5.99
N VAL A 28 -6.55 -20.22 -5.31
CA VAL A 28 -5.66 -19.48 -4.43
C VAL A 28 -4.81 -18.56 -5.30
N ALA A 29 -4.96 -17.25 -5.11
CA ALA A 29 -4.15 -16.27 -5.83
C ALA A 29 -2.66 -16.52 -5.53
N PRO A 30 -1.77 -16.56 -6.55
CA PRO A 30 -0.35 -16.76 -6.34
C PRO A 30 0.22 -15.61 -5.48
N LYS A 31 1.04 -15.98 -4.49
CA LYS A 31 1.75 -15.03 -3.63
C LYS A 31 2.64 -14.12 -4.50
N PRO A 32 2.68 -12.80 -4.27
CA PRO A 32 3.56 -11.90 -5.01
C PRO A 32 5.01 -12.39 -4.89
N ALA A 33 5.68 -12.54 -6.03
CA ALA A 33 7.11 -12.82 -6.05
C ALA A 33 7.86 -11.65 -5.36
N PRO A 34 8.92 -11.93 -4.57
CA PRO A 34 9.74 -10.88 -3.99
C PRO A 34 10.31 -10.01 -5.11
N ALA A 35 10.20 -8.69 -4.95
CA ALA A 35 10.76 -7.75 -5.92
C ALA A 35 12.27 -8.00 -6.05
N ALA A 36 12.75 -8.21 -7.27
CA ALA A 36 14.19 -8.27 -7.55
C ALA A 36 14.82 -6.99 -6.99
N GLY A 37 15.89 -7.13 -6.21
CA GLY A 37 16.60 -6.01 -5.63
C GLY A 37 17.00 -5.02 -6.72
N LEU A 38 16.66 -3.75 -6.53
CA LEU A 38 17.12 -2.71 -7.44
C LEU A 38 18.62 -2.48 -7.19
N VAL A 39 19.40 -2.44 -8.25
CA VAL A 39 20.82 -2.06 -8.20
C VAL A 39 21.05 -0.91 -9.19
N ASP A 40 21.94 0.01 -8.83
CA ASP A 40 22.36 1.07 -9.75
C ASP A 40 23.33 0.53 -10.83
N ALA A 41 23.77 1.40 -11.74
CA ALA A 41 24.69 1.03 -12.81
C ALA A 41 26.06 0.52 -12.31
N ASN A 42 26.41 0.79 -11.05
CA ASN A 42 27.65 0.37 -10.41
C ASN A 42 27.44 -0.85 -9.48
N GLY A 43 26.23 -1.42 -9.44
CA GLY A 43 25.89 -2.55 -8.59
C GLY A 43 25.56 -2.18 -7.13
N VAL A 44 25.39 -0.90 -6.80
CA VAL A 44 24.99 -0.45 -5.45
C VAL A 44 23.50 -0.73 -5.25
N PRO A 45 23.09 -1.40 -4.15
CA PRO A 45 21.68 -1.62 -3.84
C PRO A 45 20.90 -0.31 -3.69
N ILE A 46 19.80 -0.17 -4.42
CA ILE A 46 18.88 0.96 -4.32
C ILE A 46 17.78 0.59 -3.32
N GLU A 47 17.79 1.26 -2.18
CA GLU A 47 16.71 1.17 -1.20
C GLU A 47 15.52 2.05 -1.61
N ARG A 48 14.35 1.43 -1.77
CA ARG A 48 13.10 2.17 -1.96
C ARG A 48 12.53 2.57 -0.61
N VAL A 49 12.79 3.81 -0.21
CA VAL A 49 12.14 4.36 0.99
C VAL A 49 10.71 4.75 0.62
N PRO A 50 9.69 4.22 1.32
CA PRO A 50 8.31 4.59 1.07
C PRO A 50 8.09 6.06 1.42
N TYR A 51 7.26 6.75 0.62
CA TYR A 51 6.87 8.11 0.94
C TYR A 51 6.05 8.12 2.23
N ARG A 52 6.49 8.91 3.21
CA ARG A 52 5.82 9.12 4.49
C ARG A 52 5.69 10.60 4.75
N ILE A 53 4.56 11.03 5.31
CA ILE A 53 4.40 12.42 5.77
C ILE A 53 4.91 12.46 7.22
N GLY A 54 5.86 13.35 7.49
CA GLY A 54 6.39 13.57 8.83
C GLY A 54 5.77 14.81 9.49
N VAL A 55 6.12 15.07 10.75
CA VAL A 55 5.55 16.18 11.53
C VAL A 55 5.91 17.54 10.92
N SER A 56 7.10 17.64 10.34
CA SER A 56 7.66 18.86 9.79
C SER A 56 7.50 18.99 8.27
N SER A 57 6.75 18.09 7.61
CA SER A 57 6.57 18.09 6.15
C SER A 57 6.11 19.45 5.60
N VAL A 58 5.10 20.07 6.22
CA VAL A 58 4.57 21.38 5.79
C VAL A 58 5.61 22.49 5.95
N THR A 59 6.37 22.46 7.05
CA THR A 59 7.48 23.39 7.28
C THR A 59 8.56 23.27 6.21
N VAL A 60 8.90 22.04 5.83
CA VAL A 60 9.86 21.78 4.75
C VAL A 60 9.33 22.25 3.41
N GLU A 61 8.05 22.05 3.11
CA GLU A 61 7.43 22.58 1.89
C GLU A 61 7.50 24.11 1.84
N GLN A 62 7.25 24.78 2.96
CA GLN A 62 7.36 26.24 3.03
C GLN A 62 8.81 26.71 2.86
N LEU A 63 9.78 26.02 3.48
CA LEU A 63 11.20 26.29 3.30
C LEU A 63 11.64 26.06 1.84
N ALA A 64 11.17 24.98 1.21
CA ALA A 64 11.46 24.68 -0.19
C ALA A 64 10.96 25.79 -1.12
N ARG A 65 9.77 26.35 -0.85
CA ARG A 65 9.22 27.50 -1.61
C ARG A 65 10.12 28.74 -1.52
N GLN A 66 10.72 29.01 -0.36
CA GLN A 66 11.70 30.09 -0.18
C GLN A 66 12.95 29.88 -1.06
N HIS A 67 13.25 28.63 -1.41
CA HIS A 67 14.32 28.24 -2.32
C HIS A 67 13.85 27.94 -3.75
N ALA A 68 12.71 28.51 -4.17
CA ALA A 68 12.12 28.34 -5.50
C ALA A 68 11.86 26.88 -5.90
N CYS A 69 11.60 26.01 -4.92
CA CYS A 69 11.23 24.62 -5.14
C CYS A 69 9.78 24.39 -4.73
N VAL A 70 8.95 23.96 -5.69
CA VAL A 70 7.53 23.60 -5.51
C VAL A 70 7.33 22.19 -6.03
N GLY A 71 6.61 21.33 -5.31
CA GLY A 71 6.53 19.90 -5.63
C GLY A 71 5.31 19.21 -5.04
N GLN A 72 5.27 17.87 -5.16
CA GLN A 72 4.16 17.03 -4.67
C GLN A 72 4.17 16.75 -3.16
N GLY A 73 4.94 17.52 -2.40
CA GLY A 73 5.03 17.44 -0.94
C GLY A 73 6.36 16.86 -0.43
N ALA A 74 6.66 17.17 0.83
CA ALA A 74 7.93 16.78 1.46
C ALA A 74 7.79 15.44 2.17
N GLY A 75 8.43 14.41 1.61
CA GLY A 75 8.44 13.06 2.14
C GLY A 75 9.56 12.84 3.15
N LEU A 76 9.22 12.24 4.28
CA LEU A 76 10.16 11.80 5.32
C LEU A 76 10.93 10.56 4.85
N ILE A 77 12.25 10.64 4.84
CA ILE A 77 13.16 9.56 4.46
C ILE A 77 13.58 8.75 5.69
N THR A 78 13.80 9.40 6.84
CA THR A 78 14.18 8.71 8.08
C THR A 78 12.98 8.10 8.78
N GLU A 79 13.22 7.30 9.82
CA GLU A 79 12.21 7.01 10.83
C GLU A 79 11.75 8.30 11.52
N PRO A 80 10.47 8.37 11.96
CA PRO A 80 10.00 9.45 12.81
C PRO A 80 10.79 9.53 14.11
N GLY A 81 11.25 10.71 14.49
CA GLY A 81 12.12 10.86 15.66
C GLY A 81 12.55 12.31 15.92
N PRO A 82 13.58 12.51 16.77
CA PRO A 82 14.10 13.85 17.08
C PRO A 82 14.80 14.51 15.89
N VAL A 83 15.31 13.70 14.96
CA VAL A 83 15.94 14.12 13.71
C VAL A 83 15.15 13.51 12.56
N GLU A 84 14.60 14.37 11.71
CA GLU A 84 13.80 14.00 10.56
C GLU A 84 14.48 14.53 9.29
N VAL A 85 14.75 13.67 8.31
CA VAL A 85 15.26 14.10 7.00
C VAL A 85 14.17 13.99 5.97
N TYR A 86 13.92 15.08 5.26
CA TYR A 86 12.89 15.19 4.26
C TYR A 86 13.48 15.37 2.86
N ARG A 87 12.75 14.86 1.88
CA ARG A 87 12.98 15.05 0.46
C ARG A 87 11.71 15.54 -0.22
N LEU A 88 11.85 16.55 -1.05
CA LEU A 88 10.80 17.07 -1.91
C LEU A 88 11.30 17.08 -3.36
N GLN A 89 10.54 16.46 -4.25
CA GLN A 89 10.79 16.50 -5.68
C GLN A 89 10.21 17.80 -6.24
N CYS A 90 11.06 18.71 -6.69
CA CYS A 90 10.66 19.97 -7.29
C CYS A 90 10.07 19.73 -8.70
N SER A 91 9.22 20.64 -9.16
CA SER A 91 8.60 20.61 -10.50
C SER A 91 9.61 20.76 -11.63
N ASP A 92 10.77 21.36 -11.38
CA ASP A 92 11.88 21.50 -12.32
C ASP A 92 12.78 20.25 -12.37
N GLY A 93 12.39 19.17 -11.68
CA GLY A 93 13.15 17.92 -11.60
C GLY A 93 14.28 17.94 -10.57
N LYS A 94 14.53 19.06 -9.89
CA LYS A 94 15.49 19.11 -8.78
C LYS A 94 14.96 18.40 -7.55
N VAL A 95 15.87 18.09 -6.65
CA VAL A 95 15.55 17.51 -5.35
C VAL A 95 15.90 18.53 -4.28
N PHE A 96 14.92 18.89 -3.45
CA PHE A 96 15.15 19.68 -2.24
C PHE A 96 15.24 18.75 -1.05
N MET A 97 16.32 18.85 -0.29
CA MET A 97 16.52 18.09 0.94
C MET A 97 16.60 19.04 2.13
N ALA A 98 16.00 18.63 3.24
CA ALA A 98 16.07 19.36 4.49
C ALA A 98 16.18 18.41 5.67
N ARG A 99 16.94 18.83 6.68
CA ARG A 99 17.03 18.16 7.98
C ARG A 99 16.28 19.00 9.00
N CYS A 100 15.38 18.37 9.74
CA CYS A 100 14.65 18.98 10.83
C CYS A 100 15.08 18.33 12.14
N GLU A 101 15.64 19.13 13.05
CA GLU A 101 16.01 18.68 14.39
C GLU A 101 15.12 19.39 15.39
N LEU A 102 14.35 18.64 16.19
CA LEU A 102 13.41 19.22 17.15
C LEU A 102 12.50 20.29 16.50
N ARG A 103 12.02 20.00 15.29
CA ARG A 103 11.16 20.88 14.44
C ARG A 103 11.85 22.13 13.89
N GLN A 104 13.18 22.24 14.01
CA GLN A 104 13.96 23.29 13.36
C GLN A 104 14.53 22.77 12.04
N CYS A 105 13.95 23.20 10.93
CA CYS A 105 14.32 22.71 9.60
C CYS A 105 15.39 23.59 8.95
N ARG A 106 16.41 22.96 8.36
CA ARG A 106 17.43 23.61 7.53
C ARG A 106 17.61 22.87 6.22
N LYS A 107 17.87 23.63 5.16
CA LYS A 107 18.24 23.09 3.85
C LYS A 107 19.57 22.33 3.95
N MET A 108 19.63 21.18 3.27
CA MET A 108 20.86 20.40 3.06
C MET A 108 21.47 20.67 1.68
#